data_AF-A0A7W0CG36-F1
#
_entry.id   AF-A0A7W0CG36-F1
#
_cell.length_a   1.000
_cell.length_b   1.000
_cell.length_c   1.000
_cell.angle_alpha   90.00
_cell.angle_beta   90.00
_cell.angle_gamma   90.00
#
_symmetry.space_group_name_H-M   'P 1'
#
loop_
_entity.id
_entity.type
_entity.pdbx_description
1 polymer ?
#
loop_
_entity_poly.entity_id
_entity_poly.type
_entity_poly.pdbx_seq_one_letter_code
_entity_poly.pdbx_strand_id
1 'polypeptide(L)'
;MKAALLAAACAVALVGCGSTRGPDDWRSNHVDAKIGSVRLVHLTIEAPPMDQQQVGGNLPLYVTIFNDGDVEQVLDSVSTTEVQQVVYRDASGAVVQPLRVVVPARGQVSMQKGGGRSFLELQGVNRQLGATPIPVTFRFPRAGSVTVRVPVVPVSTPSPS
;
A
#
# COMPACT_ATOMS: atom_id res chain seq x y z
N MET A 1 51.96 -12.78 40.23
CA MET A 1 51.44 -11.40 40.33
C MET A 1 50.71 -11.08 39.04
N LYS A 2 49.53 -10.46 39.17
CA LYS A 2 48.55 -10.16 38.11
C LYS A 2 49.06 -9.04 37.19
N ALA A 3 48.75 -9.12 35.89
CA ALA A 3 48.25 -7.98 35.10
C ALA A 3 47.68 -8.48 33.76
N ALA A 4 46.35 -8.49 33.69
CA ALA A 4 45.59 -8.56 32.45
C ALA A 4 45.47 -7.16 31.87
N LEU A 5 45.48 -7.02 30.53
CA LEU A 5 45.02 -5.82 29.86
C LEU A 5 44.17 -6.20 28.64
N LEU A 6 42.92 -5.75 28.74
CA LEU A 6 41.81 -5.90 27.81
C LEU A 6 42.15 -5.30 26.44
N ALA A 7 41.82 -6.01 25.37
CA ALA A 7 41.57 -5.42 24.06
C ALA A 7 40.07 -5.55 23.75
N ALA A 8 39.37 -4.42 23.77
CA ALA A 8 37.95 -4.29 23.49
C ALA A 8 37.70 -4.44 21.97
N ALA A 9 36.93 -5.45 21.59
CA ALA A 9 36.40 -5.60 20.24
C ALA A 9 34.96 -5.06 20.22
N CYS A 10 34.78 -3.78 19.89
CA CYS A 10 33.48 -3.23 19.51
C CYS A 10 33.16 -3.60 18.06
N ALA A 11 32.59 -4.79 17.86
CA ALA A 11 31.94 -5.13 16.60
C ALA A 11 30.55 -4.49 16.57
N VAL A 12 30.42 -3.34 15.89
CA VAL A 12 29.11 -2.76 15.57
C VAL A 12 28.50 -3.61 14.45
N ALA A 13 27.73 -4.61 14.83
CA ALA A 13 26.85 -5.31 13.89
C ALA A 13 25.65 -4.41 13.61
N LEU A 14 25.69 -3.65 12.51
CA LEU A 14 24.47 -3.11 11.89
C LEU A 14 23.65 -4.30 11.37
N VAL A 15 22.83 -4.89 12.22
CA VAL A 15 21.75 -5.78 11.80
C VAL A 15 20.68 -4.88 11.18
N GLY A 16 20.82 -4.62 9.87
CA GLY A 16 19.70 -4.18 9.06
C GLY A 16 18.69 -5.31 9.04
N CYS A 17 17.61 -5.19 9.82
CA CYS A 17 16.43 -6.04 9.70
C CYS A 17 15.74 -5.76 8.36
N GLY A 18 16.35 -6.24 7.27
CA GLY A 18 15.66 -6.45 6.01
C GLY A 18 14.75 -7.65 6.20
N SER A 19 13.44 -7.43 6.29
CA SER A 19 12.48 -8.51 6.22
C SER A 19 12.59 -9.18 4.85
N THR A 20 13.19 -10.36 4.81
CA THR A 20 13.21 -11.24 3.64
C THR A 20 11.77 -11.69 3.36
N ARG A 21 11.09 -11.00 2.45
CA ARG A 21 9.90 -11.57 1.79
C ARG A 21 10.38 -12.65 0.82
N GLY A 22 9.88 -13.87 1.00
CA GLY A 22 10.05 -14.94 0.03
C GLY A 22 9.41 -14.58 -1.32
N PRO A 23 9.84 -15.19 -2.44
CA PRO A 23 9.49 -14.72 -3.78
C PRO A 23 8.05 -14.99 -4.27
N ASP A 24 7.22 -15.75 -3.54
CA ASP A 24 6.17 -16.55 -4.21
C ASP A 24 4.73 -16.48 -3.67
N ASP A 25 4.33 -15.43 -2.93
CA ASP A 25 2.92 -15.28 -2.45
C ASP A 25 2.04 -14.34 -3.30
N TRP A 26 2.49 -13.95 -4.50
CA TRP A 26 1.71 -13.12 -5.42
C TRP A 26 0.57 -13.87 -6.14
N ARG A 27 0.39 -15.17 -5.84
CA ARG A 27 -0.67 -16.02 -6.42
C ARG A 27 -2.06 -15.78 -5.82
N SER A 28 -2.13 -15.10 -4.68
CA SER A 28 -3.38 -14.49 -4.22
C SER A 28 -3.61 -13.19 -5.00
N ASN A 29 -4.85 -12.91 -5.42
CA ASN A 29 -5.22 -11.64 -6.09
C ASN A 29 -5.08 -10.40 -5.17
N HIS A 30 -4.46 -10.58 -4.00
CA HIS A 30 -4.26 -9.60 -2.97
C HIS A 30 -2.89 -9.79 -2.35
N VAL A 31 -2.27 -8.68 -1.96
CA VAL A 31 -0.98 -8.68 -1.24
C VAL A 31 -1.15 -8.02 0.11
N ASP A 32 -0.48 -8.58 1.11
CA ASP A 32 -0.45 -8.04 2.46
C ASP A 32 0.92 -7.44 2.80
N ALA A 33 0.91 -6.33 3.53
CA ALA A 33 2.13 -5.67 4.00
C ALA A 33 1.98 -5.20 5.44
N LYS A 34 3.10 -5.08 6.15
CA LYS A 34 3.16 -4.58 7.52
C LYS A 34 4.27 -3.55 7.67
N ILE A 35 3.97 -2.49 8.42
CA ILE A 35 4.94 -1.47 8.83
C ILE A 35 4.61 -0.99 10.25
N GLY A 36 5.52 -1.25 11.19
CA GLY A 36 5.25 -1.02 12.61
C GLY A 36 3.97 -1.75 13.05
N SER A 37 3.02 -0.99 13.60
CA SER A 37 1.69 -1.48 14.01
C SER A 37 0.64 -1.47 12.88
N VAL A 38 0.98 -0.99 11.69
CA VAL A 38 0.06 -0.89 10.55
C VAL A 38 0.16 -2.14 9.69
N ARG A 39 -1.00 -2.70 9.33
CA ARG A 39 -1.11 -3.73 8.28
C ARG A 39 -1.96 -3.22 7.13
N LEU A 40 -1.49 -3.47 5.92
CA LEU A 40 -2.22 -3.27 4.67
C LEU A 40 -2.65 -4.65 4.20
N VAL A 41 -3.94 -4.84 3.99
CA VAL A 41 -4.55 -6.13 3.65
C VAL A 41 -5.49 -5.96 2.47
N HIS A 42 -5.62 -6.98 1.63
CA HIS A 42 -6.48 -6.95 0.45
C HIS A 42 -6.11 -5.81 -0.53
N LEU A 43 -4.80 -5.57 -0.73
CA LEU A 43 -4.32 -4.61 -1.71
C LEU A 43 -4.57 -5.11 -3.13
N THR A 44 -5.28 -4.32 -3.94
CA THR A 44 -5.46 -4.61 -5.37
C THR A 44 -5.74 -3.33 -6.15
N ILE A 45 -5.34 -3.28 -7.42
CA ILE A 45 -5.76 -2.26 -8.39
C ILE A 45 -6.70 -2.95 -9.38
N GLU A 46 -7.94 -2.48 -9.51
CA GLU A 46 -8.81 -2.98 -10.59
C GLU A 46 -8.57 -2.16 -11.86
N ALA A 47 -8.40 -2.84 -12.99
CA ALA A 47 -8.26 -2.21 -14.29
C ALA A 47 -9.08 -2.94 -15.35
N PRO A 48 -9.54 -2.24 -16.41
CA PRO A 48 -10.11 -2.91 -17.57
C PRO A 48 -9.03 -3.78 -18.27
N PRO A 49 -9.44 -4.69 -19.17
CA PRO A 49 -8.52 -5.39 -20.06
C PRO A 49 -7.49 -4.45 -20.70
N MET A 50 -6.26 -4.92 -20.93
CA MET A 50 -5.13 -4.06 -21.32
C MET A 50 -5.42 -3.22 -22.57
N ASP A 51 -6.08 -3.82 -23.57
CA ASP A 51 -6.51 -3.19 -24.81
C ASP A 51 -7.56 -2.08 -24.62
N GLN A 52 -8.24 -2.07 -23.47
CA GLN A 52 -9.24 -1.07 -23.08
C GLN A 52 -8.67 -0.03 -22.10
N GLN A 53 -7.45 -0.20 -21.61
CA GLN A 53 -6.81 0.77 -20.73
C GLN A 53 -6.36 2.00 -21.53
N GLN A 54 -6.74 3.18 -21.04
CA GLN A 54 -6.40 4.46 -21.65
C GLN A 54 -5.27 5.13 -20.87
N VAL A 55 -4.26 5.63 -21.60
CA VAL A 55 -3.25 6.55 -21.03
C VAL A 55 -3.97 7.82 -20.57
N GLY A 56 -3.62 8.31 -19.38
CA GLY A 56 -4.32 9.40 -18.72
C GLY A 56 -5.61 8.99 -18.00
N GLY A 57 -6.02 7.71 -18.10
CA GLY A 57 -7.18 7.18 -17.38
C GLY A 57 -6.95 7.11 -15.87
N ASN A 58 -8.03 6.82 -15.13
CA ASN A 58 -8.00 6.66 -13.68
C ASN A 58 -8.35 5.23 -13.28
N LEU A 59 -7.72 4.72 -12.22
CA LEU A 59 -7.94 3.36 -11.73
C LEU A 59 -8.15 3.36 -10.21
N PRO A 60 -9.08 2.57 -9.66
CA PRO A 60 -9.22 2.41 -8.23
C PRO A 60 -8.09 1.55 -7.64
N LEU A 61 -7.59 1.95 -6.48
CA LEU A 61 -6.73 1.17 -5.60
C LEU A 61 -7.50 0.85 -4.32
N TYR A 62 -7.70 -0.44 -4.09
CA TYR A 62 -8.41 -0.94 -2.92
C TYR A 62 -7.42 -1.45 -1.87
N VAL A 63 -7.72 -1.15 -0.61
CA VAL A 63 -6.94 -1.59 0.56
C VAL A 63 -7.80 -1.57 1.81
N THR A 64 -7.55 -2.50 2.73
CA THR A 64 -7.97 -2.36 4.13
C THR A 64 -6.74 -2.10 4.98
N ILE A 65 -6.79 -1.02 5.76
CA ILE A 65 -5.69 -0.62 6.64
C ILE A 65 -6.10 -0.93 8.08
N PHE A 66 -5.31 -1.76 8.75
CA PHE A 66 -5.44 -2.04 10.18
C PHE A 66 -4.36 -1.29 10.94
N ASN A 67 -4.71 -0.79 12.12
CA ASN A 67 -3.77 -0.29 13.10
C ASN A 67 -3.89 -1.12 14.38
N ASP A 68 -2.94 -2.03 14.56
CA ASP A 68 -2.90 -2.92 15.73
C ASP A 68 -2.32 -2.21 16.98
N GLY A 69 -1.87 -0.95 16.84
CA GLY A 69 -1.23 -0.17 17.90
C GLY A 69 -2.22 0.65 18.72
N ASP A 70 -1.72 1.19 19.84
CA ASP A 70 -2.52 1.96 20.80
C ASP A 70 -2.59 3.47 20.49
N VAL A 71 -1.97 3.91 19.39
CA VAL A 71 -1.98 5.30 18.92
C VAL A 71 -2.51 5.35 17.50
N GLU A 72 -3.32 6.37 17.21
CA GLU A 72 -3.82 6.66 15.86
C GLU A 72 -2.69 6.74 14.82
N GLN A 73 -2.98 6.23 13.63
CA GLN A 73 -2.12 6.34 12.45
C GLN A 73 -2.79 7.22 11.40
N VAL A 74 -1.99 7.92 10.61
CA VAL A 74 -2.47 8.74 9.50
C VAL A 74 -1.73 8.29 8.25
N LEU A 75 -2.49 7.84 7.25
CA LEU A 75 -1.96 7.73 5.89
C LEU A 75 -2.03 9.13 5.28
N ASP A 76 -0.88 9.70 4.92
CA ASP A 76 -0.78 11.06 4.40
C ASP A 76 -0.09 11.17 3.04
N SER A 77 0.39 10.04 2.50
CA SER A 77 0.87 9.96 1.12
C SER A 77 0.75 8.54 0.59
N VAL A 78 0.32 8.44 -0.68
CA VAL A 78 0.39 7.24 -1.50
C VAL A 78 0.99 7.66 -2.84
N SER A 79 1.96 6.91 -3.36
CA SER A 79 2.66 7.30 -4.59
C SER A 79 3.13 6.10 -5.41
N THR A 80 3.20 6.29 -6.72
CA THR A 80 3.82 5.37 -7.68
C THR A 80 4.32 6.16 -8.88
N THR A 81 5.31 5.65 -9.60
CA THR A 81 5.84 6.26 -10.83
C THR A 81 4.94 6.00 -12.05
N GLU A 82 3.92 5.14 -11.89
CA GLU A 82 3.04 4.69 -12.97
C GLU A 82 1.89 5.67 -13.27
N VAL A 83 1.70 6.71 -12.45
CA VAL A 83 0.56 7.63 -12.50
C VAL A 83 1.00 9.06 -12.17
N GLN A 84 0.17 10.05 -12.48
CA GLN A 84 0.44 11.45 -12.14
C GLN A 84 0.29 11.71 -10.63
N GLN A 85 -0.74 11.15 -10.00
CA GLN A 85 -0.99 11.28 -8.56
C GLN A 85 -1.89 10.16 -8.04
N VAL A 86 -1.89 9.97 -6.73
CA VAL A 86 -2.88 9.14 -6.03
C VAL A 86 -3.69 10.04 -5.10
N VAL A 87 -5.01 10.01 -5.23
CA VAL A 87 -5.93 10.81 -4.43
C VAL A 87 -6.81 9.93 -3.54
N TYR A 88 -7.32 10.50 -2.46
CA TYR A 88 -8.38 9.90 -1.67
C TYR A 88 -9.73 10.45 -2.12
N ARG A 89 -10.66 9.56 -2.47
CA ARG A 89 -12.06 9.90 -2.72
C ARG A 89 -12.89 9.53 -1.51
N ASP A 90 -13.67 10.47 -0.99
CA ASP A 90 -14.58 10.20 0.12
C ASP A 90 -15.84 9.43 -0.33
N ALA A 91 -16.75 9.16 0.62
CA ALA A 91 -18.01 8.45 0.37
C ALA A 91 -18.94 9.17 -0.63
N SER A 92 -18.80 10.49 -0.80
CA SER A 92 -19.54 11.27 -1.80
C SER A 92 -18.89 11.23 -3.19
N GLY A 93 -17.68 10.67 -3.30
CA GLY A 93 -16.86 10.65 -4.51
C GLY A 93 -15.99 11.91 -4.68
N ALA A 94 -16.07 12.86 -3.75
CA ALA A 94 -15.25 14.07 -3.79
C ALA A 94 -13.78 13.74 -3.51
N VAL A 95 -12.88 14.42 -4.21
CA VAL A 95 -11.45 14.32 -3.97
C VAL A 95 -11.10 15.12 -2.72
N VAL A 96 -10.45 14.48 -1.75
CA VAL A 96 -9.97 15.11 -0.53
C VAL A 96 -8.48 15.35 -0.65
N GLN A 97 -8.08 16.62 -0.57
CA GLN A 97 -6.68 17.06 -0.58
C GLN A 97 -6.38 18.02 0.59
N PRO A 98 -5.22 17.90 1.26
CA PRO A 98 -4.21 16.84 1.05
C PRO A 98 -4.76 15.46 1.44
N LEU A 99 -4.17 14.39 0.88
CA LEU A 99 -4.53 13.02 1.26
C LEU A 99 -4.35 12.87 2.77
N ARG A 100 -5.42 12.50 3.47
CA ARG A 100 -5.39 12.29 4.91
C ARG A 100 -6.44 11.25 5.31
N VAL A 101 -6.00 10.03 5.60
CA VAL A 101 -6.85 8.96 6.10
C VAL A 101 -6.43 8.60 7.52
N VAL A 102 -7.33 8.85 8.47
CA VAL A 102 -7.14 8.54 9.89
C VAL A 102 -7.51 7.10 10.15
N VAL A 103 -6.59 6.33 10.75
CA VAL A 103 -6.82 4.95 11.17
C VAL A 103 -6.78 4.89 12.71
N PRO A 104 -7.93 4.69 13.38
CA PRO A 104 -8.01 4.70 14.84
C PRO A 104 -7.05 3.70 15.49
N ALA A 105 -6.62 3.98 16.73
CA ALA A 105 -5.93 3.01 17.56
C ALA A 105 -6.78 1.74 17.69
N ARG A 106 -6.15 0.56 17.58
CA ARG A 106 -6.82 -0.75 17.65
C ARG A 106 -8.00 -0.88 16.67
N GLY A 107 -7.93 -0.19 15.54
CA GLY A 107 -9.02 -0.04 14.58
C GLY A 107 -8.61 -0.31 13.14
N GLN A 108 -9.54 -0.06 12.21
CA GLN A 108 -9.30 -0.23 10.78
C GLN A 108 -10.05 0.80 9.94
N VAL A 109 -9.58 1.02 8.72
CA VAL A 109 -10.30 1.72 7.65
C VAL A 109 -10.33 0.80 6.43
N SER A 110 -11.55 0.54 5.92
CA SER A 110 -11.75 -0.25 4.71
C SER A 110 -12.00 0.67 3.54
N MET A 111 -11.08 0.66 2.58
CA MET A 111 -11.19 1.32 1.27
C MET A 111 -11.34 0.25 0.19
N GLN A 112 -12.25 -0.70 0.43
CA GLN A 112 -12.60 -1.77 -0.50
C GLN A 112 -13.80 -1.35 -1.36
N LYS A 113 -13.94 -2.00 -2.52
CA LYS A 113 -15.05 -1.80 -3.45
C LYS A 113 -16.42 -1.87 -2.77
N GLY A 114 -17.32 -0.98 -3.16
CA GLY A 114 -18.71 -0.94 -2.69
C GLY A 114 -19.30 0.47 -2.79
N GLY A 115 -20.61 0.57 -3.04
CA GLY A 115 -21.29 1.86 -3.20
C GLY A 115 -21.17 2.74 -1.96
N GLY A 116 -20.92 4.04 -2.17
CA GLY A 116 -20.82 5.04 -1.10
C GLY A 116 -19.62 4.86 -0.16
N ARG A 117 -18.62 4.08 -0.55
CA ARG A 117 -17.37 3.90 0.22
C ARG A 117 -16.28 4.79 -0.33
N SER A 118 -15.45 5.30 0.57
CA SER A 118 -14.23 6.01 0.20
C SER A 118 -13.16 5.05 -0.32
N PHE A 119 -12.34 5.49 -1.27
CA PHE A 119 -11.27 4.68 -1.86
C PHE A 119 -10.08 5.53 -2.33
N LEU A 120 -8.97 4.88 -2.68
CA LEU A 120 -7.82 5.54 -3.31
C LEU A 120 -7.97 5.46 -4.83
N GLU A 121 -7.70 6.55 -5.54
CA GLU A 121 -7.73 6.59 -6.99
C GLU A 121 -6.36 6.97 -7.54
N LEU A 122 -5.86 6.14 -8.45
CA LEU A 122 -4.72 6.39 -9.30
C LEU A 122 -5.18 7.29 -10.44
N GLN A 123 -4.67 8.52 -10.53
CA GLN A 123 -5.06 9.47 -11.56
C GLN A 123 -3.98 9.64 -12.61
N GLY A 124 -4.40 9.67 -13.88
CA GLY A 124 -3.52 9.92 -15.00
C GLY A 124 -2.48 8.81 -15.17
N VAL A 125 -2.92 7.58 -15.43
CA VAL A 125 -2.02 6.44 -15.64
C VAL A 125 -1.12 6.69 -16.86
N ASN A 126 0.19 6.51 -16.70
CA ASN A 126 1.21 6.87 -17.69
C ASN A 126 1.28 5.89 -18.88
N ARG A 127 0.80 4.66 -18.70
CA ARG A 127 0.80 3.57 -19.70
C ARG A 127 -0.25 2.52 -19.37
N GLN A 128 -0.54 1.62 -20.30
CA GLN A 128 -1.32 0.42 -19.98
C GLN A 128 -0.53 -0.45 -18.98
N LEU A 129 -1.13 -0.76 -17.83
CA LEU A 129 -0.50 -1.51 -16.74
C LEU A 129 -0.61 -3.03 -16.94
N GLY A 130 -1.62 -3.48 -17.71
CA GLY A 130 -1.88 -4.90 -17.89
C GLY A 130 -2.20 -5.61 -16.58
N ALA A 131 -1.69 -6.84 -16.42
CA ALA A 131 -1.79 -7.64 -15.20
C ALA A 131 -0.49 -7.62 -14.37
N THR A 132 0.44 -6.72 -14.68
CA THR A 132 1.75 -6.67 -13.99
C THR A 132 1.60 -5.93 -12.66
N PRO A 133 2.01 -6.53 -11.52
CA PRO A 133 1.99 -5.83 -10.24
C PRO A 133 2.91 -4.61 -10.25
N ILE A 134 2.43 -3.47 -9.78
CA ILE A 134 3.18 -2.21 -9.77
C ILE A 134 3.62 -1.82 -8.35
N PRO A 135 4.79 -1.17 -8.18
CA PRO A 135 5.21 -0.68 -6.87
C PRO A 135 4.36 0.52 -6.46
N VAL A 136 3.75 0.45 -5.27
CA VAL A 136 3.01 1.55 -4.63
C VAL A 136 3.58 1.77 -3.23
N THR A 137 3.97 3.01 -2.95
CA THR A 137 4.50 3.42 -1.64
C THR A 137 3.41 4.07 -0.81
N PHE A 138 3.22 3.59 0.41
CA PHE A 138 2.32 4.13 1.42
C PHE A 138 3.13 4.76 2.54
N ARG A 139 2.82 5.99 2.93
CA ARG A 139 3.51 6.70 4.02
C ARG A 139 2.56 6.94 5.19
N PHE A 140 3.03 6.53 6.36
CA PHE A 140 2.45 6.84 7.65
C PHE A 140 3.50 7.59 8.47
N PRO A 141 3.31 8.88 8.84
CA PRO A 141 4.36 9.67 9.47
C PRO A 141 4.95 9.05 10.75
N ARG A 142 4.13 8.31 11.50
CA ARG A 142 4.55 7.64 12.75
C ARG A 142 5.13 6.26 12.50
N ALA A 143 4.56 5.46 11.60
CA ALA A 143 4.99 4.08 11.37
C ALA A 143 6.12 3.95 10.32
N GLY A 144 6.28 4.94 9.44
CA GLY A 144 7.23 4.95 8.33
C GLY A 144 6.55 4.75 6.96
N SER A 145 7.34 4.41 5.95
CA SER A 145 6.85 4.14 4.59
C SER A 145 7.08 2.70 4.16
N VAL A 146 6.14 2.13 3.42
CA VAL A 146 6.25 0.77 2.85
C VAL A 146 5.91 0.79 1.37
N THR A 147 6.77 0.16 0.56
CA THR A 147 6.51 -0.07 -0.87
C THR A 147 6.03 -1.50 -1.07
N VAL A 148 4.88 -1.66 -1.71
CA VAL A 148 4.24 -2.94 -1.98
C VAL A 148 4.06 -3.12 -3.48
N ARG A 149 4.31 -4.32 -4.02
CA ARG A 149 3.94 -4.65 -5.39
C ARG A 149 2.47 -5.02 -5.41
N VAL A 150 1.62 -4.08 -5.80
CA VAL A 150 0.17 -4.24 -5.79
C VAL A 150 -0.26 -4.91 -7.10
N PRO A 151 -0.99 -6.04 -7.05
CA PRO A 151 -1.49 -6.69 -8.26
C PRO A 151 -2.49 -5.79 -8.99
N VAL A 152 -2.41 -5.81 -10.32
CA VAL A 152 -3.41 -5.20 -11.20
C VAL A 152 -4.30 -6.33 -11.70
N VAL A 153 -5.57 -6.31 -11.33
CA VAL A 153 -6.53 -7.37 -11.62
C VAL A 153 -7.62 -6.84 -12.56
N PRO A 154 -8.17 -7.68 -13.45
CA PRO A 154 -9.30 -7.30 -14.27
C PRO A 154 -10.49 -6.89 -13.43
N VAL A 155 -11.22 -5.84 -13.84
CA VAL A 155 -12.55 -5.54 -13.31
C VAL A 155 -13.42 -6.80 -13.44
N SER A 156 -13.98 -7.27 -12.32
CA SER A 156 -14.94 -8.37 -12.38
C SER A 156 -16.18 -7.88 -13.12
N THR A 157 -16.38 -8.33 -14.35
CA THR A 157 -17.70 -8.26 -14.99
C THR A 157 -18.61 -9.26 -14.26
N PRO A 158 -19.84 -8.88 -13.86
CA PRO A 158 -20.80 -9.89 -13.46
C PRO A 158 -20.96 -10.88 -14.62
N SER A 159 -20.88 -12.18 -14.33
CA SER A 159 -21.18 -13.20 -15.34
C SER A 159 -22.57 -12.91 -15.90
N PRO A 160 -22.76 -12.89 -17.23
CA PRO A 160 -24.11 -12.87 -17.77
C PRO A 160 -24.82 -14.13 -17.27
N SER A 161 -25.95 -13.91 -16.60
CA SER A 161 -26.89 -14.95 -16.14
C SER A 161 -27.69 -15.52 -17.30
#